data_AF-A0A6A4ZRB8-F1
#
_entry.id   AF-A0A6A4ZRB8-F1
#
_cell.length_a   1.000
_cell.length_b   1.000
_cell.length_c   1.000
_cell.angle_alpha   90.00
_cell.angle_beta   90.00
_cell.angle_gamma   90.00
#
_symmetry.space_group_name_H-M   'P 1'
#
loop_
_entity.id
_entity.type
_entity.pdbx_description
1 polymer ?
#
loop_
_entity_poly.entity_id
_entity_poly.type
_entity_poly.pdbx_seq_one_letter_code
_entity_poly.pdbx_strand_id
1 'polypeptide(L)'
;MSPPRVAPRRSVYTDVLEQPHNTTTDQPSSDASSFRVYVEILLGYSYMLLSLGCSFYYMHIVTPYLANDMRLREFNQSGGLSFLVDLANSHWVLPTLNATAWDITHTAFVKDYSSDATRLTNQPAYARRMLLEDTRLEAAIGRMMRASIDSLMNLPTQYCWVDFKQVWELAHTKRRQARCRLRDIDNAAVYLEATLRLADWARATTSGARPSVVTFSIQRSCGQQAH
;
A
#
# COMPACT_ATOMS: atom_id res chain seq x y z
N MET A 1 -56.41 25.26 -12.48
CA MET A 1 -54.94 25.17 -12.66
C MET A 1 -54.66 24.03 -13.62
N SER A 2 -54.38 24.34 -14.89
CA SER A 2 -54.03 23.37 -15.93
C SER A 2 -52.50 23.35 -16.10
N PRO A 3 -51.86 22.18 -16.24
CA PRO A 3 -50.40 22.10 -16.36
C PRO A 3 -49.90 22.62 -17.73
N PRO A 4 -48.65 23.13 -17.80
CA PRO A 4 -48.10 23.64 -19.05
C PRO A 4 -47.85 22.49 -20.03
N ARG A 5 -48.30 22.69 -21.28
CA ARG A 5 -48.13 21.75 -22.39
C ARG A 5 -46.69 21.87 -22.91
N VAL A 6 -45.86 20.84 -22.70
CA VAL A 6 -44.53 20.74 -23.31
C VAL A 6 -44.69 20.14 -24.71
N ALA A 7 -44.15 20.82 -25.73
CA ALA A 7 -44.17 20.32 -27.11
C ALA A 7 -43.23 19.09 -27.25
N PRO A 8 -43.60 18.08 -28.07
CA PRO A 8 -42.78 16.89 -28.26
C PRO A 8 -41.44 17.24 -28.92
N ARG A 9 -40.36 16.63 -28.41
CA ARG A 9 -39.00 16.80 -28.94
C ARG A 9 -38.89 16.04 -30.27
N ARG A 10 -38.85 16.76 -31.39
CA ARG A 10 -38.56 16.19 -32.72
C ARG A 10 -37.13 15.62 -32.75
N SER A 11 -37.01 14.39 -33.22
CA SER A 11 -35.72 13.72 -33.43
C SER A 11 -35.17 14.10 -34.80
N VAL A 12 -33.88 14.45 -34.89
CA VAL A 12 -33.20 14.78 -36.16
C VAL A 12 -33.32 13.65 -37.19
N TYR A 13 -33.52 12.40 -36.73
CA TYR A 13 -33.65 11.25 -37.61
C TYR A 13 -35.03 11.11 -38.28
N THR A 14 -36.10 11.72 -37.74
CA THR A 14 -37.43 11.61 -38.37
C THR A 14 -37.58 12.52 -39.58
N ASP A 15 -36.89 13.66 -39.61
CA ASP A 15 -36.94 14.59 -40.74
C ASP A 15 -36.21 14.03 -41.99
N VAL A 16 -35.31 13.06 -41.83
CA VAL A 16 -34.58 12.41 -42.94
C VAL A 16 -35.46 11.39 -43.69
N LEU A 17 -36.48 10.81 -43.03
CA LEU A 17 -37.34 9.79 -43.62
C LEU A 17 -38.58 10.37 -44.33
N GLU A 18 -38.86 11.67 -44.18
CA GLU A 18 -40.07 12.32 -44.68
C GLU A 18 -39.79 13.35 -45.78
N GLN A 19 -38.72 13.15 -46.56
CA GLN A 19 -38.44 13.95 -47.74
C GLN A 19 -39.14 13.35 -48.98
N PRO A 20 -40.08 14.07 -49.62
CA PRO A 20 -40.68 13.62 -50.87
C PRO A 20 -39.62 13.59 -51.97
N HIS A 21 -39.54 12.47 -52.67
CA HIS A 21 -38.65 12.27 -53.81
C HIS A 21 -39.14 13.12 -55.00
N ASN A 22 -38.78 14.41 -55.01
CA ASN A 22 -38.85 15.24 -56.21
C ASN A 22 -37.60 14.99 -57.04
N THR A 23 -37.77 14.23 -58.12
CA THR A 23 -36.79 14.06 -59.19
C THR A 23 -36.66 15.35 -59.98
N THR A 24 -35.72 16.20 -59.57
CA THR A 24 -35.09 17.17 -60.47
C THR A 24 -33.63 16.74 -60.62
N THR A 25 -33.27 16.45 -61.85
CA THR A 25 -31.95 16.12 -62.36
C THR A 25 -30.83 16.94 -61.72
N ASP A 26 -30.06 16.28 -60.85
CA ASP A 26 -28.61 16.41 -60.71
C ASP A 26 -28.07 15.03 -60.26
N GLN A 27 -27.75 14.20 -61.26
CA GLN A 27 -27.04 12.92 -61.11
C GLN A 27 -25.51 13.18 -61.09
N PRO A 28 -24.70 12.28 -60.54
CA PRO A 28 -24.09 12.51 -59.23
C PRO A 28 -22.56 12.59 -59.32
N SER A 29 -21.91 13.34 -58.43
CA SER A 29 -20.52 13.03 -58.05
C SER A 29 -20.50 11.88 -57.03
N SER A 30 -21.16 10.77 -57.34
CA SER A 30 -21.30 9.58 -56.45
C SER A 30 -19.95 8.92 -56.16
N ASP A 31 -18.98 9.08 -57.07
CA ASP A 31 -17.63 8.54 -56.91
C ASP A 31 -16.84 9.29 -55.84
N ALA A 32 -17.03 10.62 -55.72
CA ALA A 32 -16.29 11.43 -54.76
C ALA A 32 -16.76 11.23 -53.30
N SER A 33 -18.07 11.01 -53.08
CA SER A 33 -18.61 10.73 -51.75
C SER A 33 -18.35 9.29 -51.31
N SER A 34 -18.51 8.32 -52.21
CA SER A 34 -18.19 6.91 -51.93
C SER A 34 -16.69 6.72 -51.66
N PHE A 35 -15.83 7.38 -52.43
CA PHE A 35 -14.37 7.36 -52.22
C PHE A 35 -13.97 7.91 -50.84
N ARG A 36 -14.62 8.99 -50.37
CA ARG A 36 -14.37 9.53 -49.02
C ARG A 36 -14.75 8.53 -47.92
N VAL A 37 -15.88 7.85 -48.06
CA VAL A 37 -16.33 6.83 -47.10
C VAL A 37 -15.36 5.64 -47.08
N TYR A 38 -14.90 5.15 -48.24
CA TYR A 38 -13.91 4.08 -48.30
C TYR A 38 -12.56 4.48 -47.69
N VAL A 39 -12.11 5.71 -47.93
CA VAL A 39 -10.87 6.23 -47.32
C VAL A 39 -11.02 6.31 -45.79
N GLU A 40 -12.15 6.79 -45.27
CA GLU A 40 -12.40 6.87 -43.83
C GLU A 40 -12.41 5.47 -43.18
N ILE A 41 -13.05 4.49 -43.82
CA ILE A 41 -13.06 3.10 -43.35
C ILE A 41 -11.65 2.50 -43.33
N LEU A 42 -10.86 2.71 -44.39
CA LEU A 42 -9.47 2.22 -44.44
C LEU A 42 -8.57 2.90 -43.41
N LEU A 43 -8.77 4.19 -43.16
CA LEU A 43 -8.00 4.95 -42.18
C LEU A 43 -8.35 4.49 -40.75
N GLY A 44 -9.64 4.21 -40.49
CA GLY A 44 -10.07 3.58 -39.23
C GLY A 44 -9.49 2.18 -39.03
N TYR A 45 -9.53 1.34 -40.06
CA TYR A 45 -8.99 -0.03 -39.99
C TYR A 45 -7.46 -0.03 -39.77
N SER A 46 -6.74 0.82 -40.50
CA SER A 46 -5.28 0.96 -40.35
C SER A 46 -4.91 1.51 -38.98
N TYR A 47 -5.68 2.46 -38.43
CA TYR A 47 -5.49 2.94 -37.06
C TYR A 47 -5.68 1.82 -36.02
N MET A 48 -6.72 0.99 -36.17
CA MET A 48 -6.95 -0.15 -35.28
C MET A 48 -5.81 -1.17 -35.35
N LEU A 49 -5.34 -1.51 -36.55
CA LEU A 49 -4.22 -2.45 -36.73
C LEU A 49 -2.90 -1.88 -36.19
N LEU A 50 -2.64 -0.59 -36.42
CA LEU A 50 -1.45 0.08 -35.91
C LEU A 50 -1.47 0.18 -34.38
N SER A 51 -2.61 0.54 -33.78
CA SER A 51 -2.73 0.60 -32.32
C SER A 51 -2.58 -0.78 -31.66
N LEU A 52 -3.14 -1.84 -32.26
CA LEU A 52 -2.89 -3.22 -31.84
C LEU A 52 -1.41 -3.60 -31.97
N GLY A 53 -0.77 -3.30 -33.10
CA GLY A 53 0.65 -3.56 -33.32
C GLY A 53 1.54 -2.82 -32.31
N CYS A 54 1.27 -1.55 -32.05
CA CYS A 54 1.94 -0.76 -31.02
C CYS A 54 1.74 -1.36 -29.62
N SER A 55 0.55 -1.86 -29.30
CA SER A 55 0.27 -2.53 -28.03
C SER A 55 1.09 -3.82 -27.85
N PHE A 56 1.15 -4.68 -28.88
CA PHE A 56 1.98 -5.88 -28.85
C PHE A 56 3.48 -5.55 -28.77
N TYR A 57 3.93 -4.54 -29.52
CA TYR A 57 5.32 -4.09 -29.48
C TYR A 57 5.69 -3.50 -28.11
N TYR A 58 4.78 -2.73 -27.50
CA TYR A 58 4.95 -2.23 -26.14
C TYR A 58 5.04 -3.36 -25.12
N MET A 59 4.16 -4.37 -25.21
CA MET A 59 4.24 -5.55 -24.35
C MET A 59 5.60 -6.24 -24.46
N HIS A 60 6.12 -6.41 -25.69
CA HIS A 60 7.44 -6.99 -25.90
C HIS A 60 8.58 -6.18 -25.25
N ILE A 61 8.50 -4.85 -25.29
CA ILE A 61 9.48 -3.99 -24.60
C ILE A 61 9.39 -4.16 -23.09
N VAL A 62 8.18 -4.26 -22.55
CA VAL A 62 7.89 -4.27 -21.11
C VAL A 62 8.12 -5.64 -20.47
N THR A 63 7.95 -6.75 -21.20
CA THR A 63 8.16 -8.12 -20.69
C THR A 63 9.48 -8.31 -19.91
N PRO A 64 10.67 -7.92 -20.42
CA PRO A 64 11.91 -8.08 -19.67
C PRO A 64 12.03 -7.19 -18.42
N TYR A 65 11.25 -6.10 -18.35
CA TYR A 65 11.15 -5.28 -17.14
C TYR A 65 10.14 -5.86 -16.15
N LEU A 66 9.08 -6.54 -16.62
CA LEU A 66 8.10 -7.18 -15.75
C LEU A 66 8.50 -8.59 -15.31
N ALA A 67 9.61 -9.11 -15.82
CA ALA A 67 10.18 -10.37 -15.35
C ALA A 67 10.52 -10.34 -13.85
N ASN A 68 10.76 -9.14 -13.30
CA ASN A 68 11.14 -8.95 -11.90
C ASN A 68 10.28 -7.90 -11.18
N ASP A 69 9.93 -8.13 -9.91
CA ASP A 69 9.21 -7.15 -9.06
C ASP A 69 9.97 -5.82 -8.91
N MET A 70 11.30 -5.86 -9.00
CA MET A 70 12.17 -4.68 -8.95
C MET A 70 12.23 -3.90 -10.27
N ARG A 71 11.55 -4.38 -11.32
CA ARG A 71 11.48 -3.77 -12.66
C ARG A 71 12.84 -3.57 -13.35
N LEU A 72 13.84 -4.34 -12.95
CA LEU A 72 15.17 -4.31 -13.53
C LEU A 72 15.25 -5.31 -14.69
N ARG A 73 15.73 -4.83 -15.84
CA ARG A 73 15.99 -5.64 -17.03
C ARG A 73 17.14 -6.62 -16.76
N GLU A 74 16.95 -7.89 -17.15
CA GLU A 74 17.93 -8.98 -17.02
C GLU A 74 18.49 -9.20 -15.60
N PHE A 75 17.77 -8.76 -14.56
CA PHE A 75 18.22 -8.98 -13.19
C PHE A 75 17.88 -10.41 -12.75
N ASN A 76 18.88 -11.15 -12.26
CA ASN A 76 18.65 -12.48 -11.72
C ASN A 76 17.96 -12.37 -10.34
N GLN A 77 16.66 -12.61 -10.31
CA GLN A 77 15.84 -12.51 -9.12
C GLN A 77 16.21 -13.50 -8.01
N SER A 78 16.60 -14.73 -8.36
CA SER A 78 16.91 -15.76 -7.36
C SER A 78 18.19 -15.42 -6.60
N GLY A 79 19.28 -15.21 -7.34
CA GLY A 79 20.62 -14.96 -6.79
C GLY A 79 20.90 -13.52 -6.39
N GLY A 80 20.64 -12.59 -7.30
CA GLY A 80 21.01 -11.18 -7.14
C GLY A 80 20.25 -10.49 -6.02
N LEU A 81 18.94 -10.77 -5.91
CA LEU A 81 18.13 -10.21 -4.81
C LEU A 81 18.60 -10.75 -3.46
N SER A 82 18.90 -12.05 -3.39
CA SER A 82 19.34 -12.70 -2.16
C SER A 82 20.71 -12.19 -1.70
N PHE A 83 21.61 -11.86 -2.64
CA PHE A 83 22.87 -11.19 -2.34
C PHE A 83 22.64 -9.81 -1.70
N LEU A 84 21.76 -8.99 -2.30
CA LEU A 84 21.44 -7.66 -1.76
C LEU A 84 20.80 -7.74 -0.36
N VAL A 85 19.93 -8.72 -0.13
CA VAL A 85 19.31 -8.94 1.18
C VAL A 85 20.35 -9.37 2.21
N ASP A 86 21.26 -10.27 1.87
CA ASP A 86 22.35 -10.67 2.77
C ASP A 86 23.32 -9.53 3.05
N LEU A 87 23.60 -8.70 2.04
CA LEU A 87 24.39 -7.49 2.18
C LEU A 87 23.76 -6.56 3.21
N ALA A 88 22.49 -6.24 3.03
CA ALA A 88 21.75 -5.41 3.98
C ALA A 88 21.76 -6.04 5.39
N ASN A 89 21.45 -7.33 5.51
CA ASN A 89 21.46 -8.05 6.80
C ASN A 89 22.82 -7.99 7.49
N SER A 90 23.93 -8.04 6.74
CA SER A 90 25.28 -7.92 7.30
C SER A 90 25.54 -6.53 7.91
N HIS A 91 25.04 -5.47 7.28
CA HIS A 91 25.12 -4.11 7.80
C HIS A 91 24.29 -3.93 9.08
N TRP A 92 23.10 -4.54 9.15
CA TRP A 92 22.26 -4.45 10.35
C TRP A 92 22.87 -5.18 11.56
N VAL A 93 23.49 -6.34 11.35
CA VAL A 93 24.09 -7.14 12.44
C VAL A 93 25.34 -6.49 13.04
N LEU A 94 26.09 -5.73 12.24
CA LEU A 94 27.33 -5.06 12.60
C LEU A 94 27.19 -3.54 12.41
N PRO A 95 26.72 -2.79 13.44
CA PRO A 95 26.58 -1.33 13.36
C PRO A 95 27.92 -0.57 13.22
N THR A 96 29.04 -1.30 13.14
CA THR A 96 30.39 -0.77 12.93
C THR A 96 30.69 -0.40 11.48
N LEU A 97 29.84 -0.80 10.52
CA LEU A 97 29.98 -0.39 9.13
C LEU A 97 29.46 1.05 9.01
N ASN A 98 30.38 2.00 8.78
CA ASN A 98 30.04 3.39 8.47
C ASN A 98 28.92 3.41 7.40
N ALA A 99 27.74 3.90 7.79
CA ALA A 99 26.57 3.98 6.91
C ALA A 99 26.80 4.87 5.65
N THR A 100 27.92 5.59 5.62
CA THR A 100 28.35 6.43 4.50
C THR A 100 29.07 5.67 3.38
N ALA A 101 29.46 4.40 3.59
CA ALA A 101 30.17 3.58 2.62
C ALA A 101 29.39 2.30 2.29
N TRP A 102 28.20 2.46 1.69
CA TRP A 102 27.51 1.37 1.01
C TRP A 102 28.18 1.13 -0.34
N ASP A 103 29.31 0.43 -0.31
CA ASP A 103 30.03 0.05 -1.51
C ASP A 103 29.77 -1.42 -1.86
N ILE A 104 28.78 -1.63 -2.71
CA ILE A 104 28.36 -2.96 -3.20
C ILE A 104 29.51 -3.65 -3.95
N THR A 105 30.45 -2.88 -4.52
CA THR A 105 31.55 -3.42 -5.34
C THR A 105 32.70 -3.98 -4.50
N HIS A 106 32.82 -3.54 -3.25
CA HIS A 106 33.87 -3.97 -2.33
C HIS A 106 33.41 -5.04 -1.32
N THR A 107 32.13 -5.41 -1.33
CA THR A 107 31.57 -6.42 -0.43
C THR A 107 31.39 -7.76 -1.15
N ALA A 108 32.06 -8.80 -0.66
CA ALA A 108 31.93 -10.16 -1.18
C ALA A 108 31.56 -11.13 -0.05
N PHE A 109 30.59 -12.01 -0.31
CA PHE A 109 30.21 -13.08 0.60
C PHE A 109 30.73 -14.43 0.09
N VAL A 110 31.23 -15.27 1.01
CA VAL A 110 31.60 -16.66 0.70
C VAL A 110 30.33 -17.52 0.67
N LYS A 111 29.50 -17.28 -0.35
CA LYS A 111 28.23 -17.97 -0.55
C LYS A 111 27.91 -18.01 -2.02
N ASP A 112 27.39 -19.15 -2.47
CA ASP A 112 26.97 -19.33 -3.84
C ASP A 112 25.57 -18.71 -4.05
N TYR A 113 25.51 -17.71 -4.92
CA TYR A 113 24.28 -17.04 -5.35
C TYR A 113 23.83 -17.45 -6.75
N SER A 114 24.45 -18.46 -7.37
CA SER A 114 24.08 -18.93 -8.70
C SER A 114 22.89 -19.90 -8.71
N SER A 115 22.48 -20.40 -7.55
CA SER A 115 21.36 -21.33 -7.38
C SER A 115 19.98 -20.66 -7.52
N ASP A 116 19.01 -21.40 -8.07
CA ASP A 116 17.61 -20.99 -8.19
C ASP A 116 16.92 -20.74 -6.84
N ALA A 117 17.43 -21.34 -5.76
CA ALA A 117 16.94 -21.14 -4.41
C ALA A 117 18.11 -20.88 -3.44
N THR A 118 18.42 -19.60 -3.25
CA THR A 118 19.42 -19.15 -2.27
C THR A 118 18.75 -18.85 -0.94
N ARG A 119 19.11 -19.59 0.11
CA ARG A 119 18.59 -19.36 1.47
C ARG A 119 19.11 -18.04 2.00
N LEU A 120 18.27 -17.14 2.51
CA LEU A 120 18.70 -15.87 3.09
C LEU A 120 19.49 -16.09 4.40
N THR A 121 20.57 -15.34 4.57
CA THR A 121 21.35 -15.28 5.81
C THR A 121 20.71 -14.22 6.70
N ASN A 122 20.00 -14.65 7.74
CA ASN A 122 19.47 -13.77 8.77
C ASN A 122 19.94 -14.28 10.14
N GLN A 123 20.47 -13.38 10.97
CA GLN A 123 20.89 -13.73 12.31
C GLN A 123 19.65 -13.76 13.22
N PRO A 124 19.18 -14.94 13.68
CA PRO A 124 17.92 -15.03 14.44
C PRO A 124 17.98 -14.28 15.77
N ALA A 125 19.19 -14.06 16.30
CA ALA A 125 19.41 -13.29 17.52
C ALA A 125 19.38 -11.76 17.32
N TYR A 126 19.39 -11.25 16.08
CA TYR A 126 19.50 -9.81 15.81
C TYR A 126 18.32 -9.03 16.40
N ALA A 127 17.08 -9.45 16.12
CA ALA A 127 15.88 -8.78 16.65
C ALA A 127 15.88 -8.77 18.19
N ARG A 128 16.30 -9.87 18.82
CA ARG A 128 16.41 -9.98 20.28
C ARG A 128 17.52 -9.08 20.81
N ARG A 129 18.67 -9.01 20.14
CA ARG A 129 19.78 -8.14 20.52
C ARG A 129 19.37 -6.67 20.43
N MET A 130 18.71 -6.27 19.36
CA MET A 130 18.20 -4.90 19.19
C MET A 130 17.20 -4.52 20.28
N LEU A 131 16.30 -5.44 20.65
CA LEU A 131 15.34 -5.22 21.73
C LEU A 131 16.01 -5.12 23.11
N LEU A 132 17.08 -5.89 23.32
CA LEU A 132 17.83 -5.96 24.58
C LEU A 132 19.05 -5.04 24.64
N GLU A 133 19.28 -4.25 23.58
CA GLU A 133 20.45 -3.36 23.49
C GLU A 133 20.39 -2.26 24.55
N ASP A 134 19.19 -1.70 24.77
CA ASP A 134 18.94 -0.72 25.81
C ASP A 134 17.59 -0.98 26.48
N THR A 135 17.63 -1.67 27.62
CA THR A 135 16.45 -2.01 28.42
C THR A 135 16.14 -0.96 29.49
N ARG A 136 16.82 0.20 29.48
CA ARG A 136 16.51 1.29 30.41
C ARG A 136 15.11 1.82 30.13
N LEU A 137 14.40 2.17 31.19
CA LEU A 137 13.02 2.62 31.10
C LEU A 137 12.90 3.88 30.24
N GLU A 138 13.84 4.82 30.37
CA GLU A 138 13.87 6.08 29.63
C GLU A 138 14.05 5.84 28.13
N ALA A 139 14.89 4.87 27.75
CA ALA A 139 15.10 4.49 26.37
C ALA A 139 13.87 3.82 25.78
N ALA A 140 13.22 2.94 26.54
CA ALA A 140 11.97 2.29 26.13
C ALA A 140 10.84 3.31 25.93
N ILE A 141 10.64 4.23 26.90
CA ILE A 141 9.67 5.33 26.78
C ILE A 141 10.01 6.21 25.57
N GLY A 142 11.28 6.57 25.39
CA GLY A 142 11.75 7.36 24.24
C GLY A 142 11.49 6.70 22.89
N ARG A 143 11.61 5.37 22.79
CA ARG A 143 11.29 4.59 21.58
C ARG A 143 9.78 4.56 21.34
N MET A 144 8.97 4.34 22.38
CA MET A 144 7.50 4.31 22.29
C MET A 144 6.91 5.67 21.90
N MET A 145 7.42 6.78 22.45
CA MET A 145 6.95 8.14 22.10
C MET A 145 7.26 8.53 20.65
N ARG A 146 8.26 7.91 20.02
CA ARG A 146 8.60 8.15 18.62
C ARG A 146 7.91 7.17 17.66
N ALA A 147 7.33 6.09 18.18
CA ALA A 147 6.68 5.07 17.38
C ALA A 147 5.38 5.61 16.77
N SER A 148 5.03 5.12 15.58
CA SER A 148 3.72 5.41 14.99
C SER A 148 2.62 4.70 15.79
N ILE A 149 1.40 5.24 15.75
CA ILE A 149 0.25 4.58 16.39
C ILE A 149 0.01 3.19 15.79
N ASP A 150 0.19 3.03 14.49
CA ASP A 150 0.08 1.71 13.85
C ASP A 150 1.09 0.71 14.45
N SER A 151 2.33 1.13 14.69
CA SER A 151 3.33 0.28 15.37
C SER A 151 2.91 -0.05 16.79
N LEU A 152 2.40 0.93 17.55
CA LEU A 152 1.94 0.75 18.94
C LEU A 152 0.75 -0.22 19.04
N MET A 153 -0.18 -0.17 18.07
CA MET A 153 -1.33 -1.06 18.03
C MET A 153 -0.96 -2.48 17.62
N ASN A 154 0.13 -2.65 16.86
CA ASN A 154 0.68 -3.94 16.44
C ASN A 154 1.72 -4.52 17.42
N LEU A 155 1.82 -4.00 18.64
CA LEU A 155 2.66 -4.61 19.67
C LEU A 155 2.15 -6.03 19.98
N PRO A 156 3.04 -7.03 20.12
CA PRO A 156 2.69 -8.38 20.52
C PRO A 156 2.40 -8.45 22.05
N THR A 157 1.73 -7.45 22.59
CA THR A 157 1.33 -7.35 23.99
C THR A 157 -0.08 -7.88 24.16
N GLN A 158 -0.24 -8.82 25.08
CA GLN A 158 -1.57 -9.28 25.44
C GLN A 158 -2.09 -8.37 26.57
N TYR A 159 -2.93 -7.39 26.26
CA TYR A 159 -3.49 -6.50 27.28
C TYR A 159 -4.44 -7.25 28.21
N CYS A 160 -4.43 -6.90 29.49
CA CYS A 160 -5.35 -7.43 30.50
C CYS A 160 -6.47 -6.43 30.80
N TRP A 161 -6.17 -5.13 30.73
CA TRP A 161 -7.13 -4.05 30.97
C TRP A 161 -7.01 -2.94 29.93
N VAL A 162 -8.12 -2.22 29.73
CA VAL A 162 -8.12 -1.00 28.92
C VAL A 162 -7.52 0.17 29.70
N ASP A 163 -7.91 0.33 30.96
CA ASP A 163 -7.64 1.48 31.82
C ASP A 163 -6.93 1.09 33.12
N PHE A 164 -6.21 2.03 33.74
CA PHE A 164 -5.51 1.82 35.01
C PHE A 164 -6.46 1.57 36.19
N LYS A 165 -7.72 1.99 36.09
CA LYS A 165 -8.74 1.70 37.12
C LYS A 165 -9.32 0.28 36.98
N GLN A 166 -8.85 -0.49 35.99
CA GLN A 166 -9.25 -1.87 35.75
C GLN A 166 -10.77 -2.05 35.56
N VAL A 167 -11.45 -1.02 35.05
CA VAL A 167 -12.90 -1.04 34.84
C VAL A 167 -13.25 -1.98 33.69
N TRP A 168 -12.44 -1.99 32.64
CA TRP A 168 -12.68 -2.82 31.46
C TRP A 168 -11.59 -3.88 31.29
N GLU A 169 -12.01 -5.14 31.31
CA GLU A 169 -11.15 -6.31 31.17
C GLU A 169 -11.02 -6.71 29.70
N LEU A 170 -9.78 -6.87 29.22
CA LEU A 170 -9.47 -7.21 27.84
C LEU A 170 -8.85 -8.60 27.66
N ALA A 171 -8.57 -9.32 28.75
CA ALA A 171 -8.00 -10.67 28.63
C ALA A 171 -8.96 -11.64 27.92
N HIS A 172 -8.45 -12.34 26.91
CA HIS A 172 -9.23 -13.30 26.12
C HIS A 172 -9.85 -14.48 26.90
N THR A 173 -9.40 -14.77 28.12
CA THR A 173 -9.94 -15.85 28.94
C THR A 173 -10.01 -15.46 30.42
N LYS A 174 -10.98 -16.02 31.15
CA LYS A 174 -11.10 -15.84 32.60
C LYS A 174 -9.85 -16.29 33.36
N ARG A 175 -9.23 -17.39 32.93
CA ARG A 175 -7.97 -17.90 33.52
C ARG A 175 -6.82 -16.89 33.35
N ARG A 176 -6.72 -16.27 32.18
CA ARG A 176 -5.72 -15.22 31.92
C ARG A 176 -6.01 -13.99 32.77
N GLN A 177 -7.27 -13.55 32.86
CA GLN A 177 -7.65 -12.42 33.70
C GLN A 177 -7.30 -12.64 35.18
N ALA A 178 -7.57 -13.84 35.71
CA ALA A 178 -7.19 -14.20 37.08
C ALA A 178 -5.67 -14.15 37.29
N ARG A 179 -4.87 -14.63 36.32
CA ARG A 179 -3.41 -14.51 36.37
C ARG A 179 -2.96 -13.04 36.35
N CYS A 180 -3.54 -12.20 35.49
CA CYS A 180 -3.19 -10.79 35.44
C CYS A 180 -3.42 -10.12 36.80
N ARG A 181 -4.57 -10.38 37.45
CA ARG A 181 -4.84 -9.89 38.82
C ARG A 181 -3.86 -10.41 39.86
N LEU A 182 -3.29 -11.60 39.68
CA LEU A 182 -2.38 -12.18 40.66
C LEU A 182 -0.92 -11.75 40.47
N ARG A 183 -0.50 -11.38 39.25
CA ARG A 183 0.93 -11.23 38.90
C ARG A 183 1.28 -9.96 38.13
N ASP A 184 0.32 -9.32 37.48
CA ASP A 184 0.58 -8.25 36.51
C ASP A 184 -0.15 -6.94 36.86
N ILE A 185 -0.65 -6.77 38.09
CA ILE A 185 -1.32 -5.51 38.50
C ILE A 185 -0.35 -4.33 38.39
N ASP A 186 0.89 -4.51 38.84
CA ASP A 186 1.91 -3.44 38.85
C ASP A 186 2.65 -3.31 37.50
N ASN A 187 2.23 -4.08 36.48
CA ASN A 187 2.86 -4.08 35.17
C ASN A 187 2.11 -3.16 34.20
N ALA A 188 2.61 -1.93 34.00
CA ALA A 188 2.00 -0.97 33.08
C ALA A 188 1.85 -1.49 31.64
N ALA A 189 2.66 -2.46 31.20
CA ALA A 189 2.62 -2.99 29.84
C ALA A 189 1.36 -3.81 29.52
N VAL A 190 0.61 -4.27 30.54
CA VAL A 190 -0.67 -4.98 30.32
C VAL A 190 -1.89 -4.06 30.27
N TYR A 191 -1.68 -2.75 30.40
CA TYR A 191 -2.73 -1.74 30.31
C TYR A 191 -2.66 -1.05 28.95
N LEU A 192 -3.75 -1.08 28.19
CA LEU A 192 -3.81 -0.40 26.89
C LEU A 192 -3.61 1.11 27.06
N GLU A 193 -4.20 1.71 28.09
CA GLU A 193 -4.07 3.12 28.44
C GLU A 193 -2.60 3.58 28.56
N ALA A 194 -1.69 2.75 29.08
CA ALA A 194 -0.28 3.09 29.18
C ALA A 194 0.31 3.36 27.78
N THR A 195 0.11 2.44 26.83
CA THR A 195 0.61 2.60 25.45
C THR A 195 -0.02 3.79 24.73
N LEU A 196 -1.31 4.03 24.95
CA LEU A 196 -2.06 5.13 24.34
C LEU A 196 -1.67 6.50 24.91
N ARG A 197 -1.26 6.58 26.19
CA ARG A 197 -0.71 7.81 26.79
C ARG A 197 0.69 8.16 26.25
N LEU A 198 1.48 7.17 25.84
CA LEU A 198 2.79 7.38 25.23
C LEU A 198 2.71 7.70 23.72
N ALA A 199 1.57 7.47 23.08
CA ALA A 199 1.40 7.67 21.65
C ALA A 199 1.42 9.17 21.26
N ASP A 200 2.15 9.51 20.19
CA ASP A 200 2.08 10.84 19.58
C ASP A 200 0.84 10.94 18.68
N TRP A 201 -0.26 11.42 19.26
CA TRP A 201 -1.54 11.59 18.58
C TRP A 201 -1.51 12.60 17.43
N ALA A 202 -0.57 13.55 17.42
CA ALA A 202 -0.44 14.51 16.34
C ALA A 202 0.13 13.85 15.07
N ARG A 203 1.01 12.86 15.21
CA ARG A 203 1.49 12.03 14.09
C ARG A 203 0.46 10.99 13.64
N ALA A 204 -0.43 10.58 14.54
CA ALA A 204 -1.47 9.62 14.22
C ALA A 204 -2.45 10.12 13.16
N THR A 205 -2.92 11.35 13.33
CA THR A 205 -3.95 11.97 12.50
C THR A 205 -3.46 12.25 11.07
N THR A 206 -2.15 12.44 10.88
CA THR A 206 -1.54 12.67 9.56
C THR A 206 -1.24 11.38 8.80
N SER A 207 -1.05 10.26 9.50
CA SER A 207 -0.65 8.97 8.89
C SER A 207 -1.79 8.19 8.21
N GLY A 208 -3.02 8.71 8.20
CA GLY A 208 -4.17 8.01 7.59
C GLY A 208 -4.61 6.75 8.35
N ALA A 209 -3.92 6.37 9.43
CA ALA A 209 -4.37 5.36 10.36
C ALA A 209 -5.71 5.81 10.94
N ARG A 210 -6.81 5.21 10.48
CA ARG A 210 -8.14 5.50 11.04
C ARG A 210 -8.13 4.89 12.45
N PRO A 211 -8.07 5.69 13.53
CA PRO A 211 -8.19 5.13 14.86
C PRO A 211 -9.52 4.38 14.91
N SER A 212 -9.49 3.12 15.35
CA SER A 212 -10.72 2.38 15.59
C SER A 212 -11.62 3.18 16.54
N VAL A 213 -12.94 2.97 16.51
CA VAL A 213 -13.88 3.67 17.40
C VAL A 213 -13.45 3.58 18.88
N VAL A 214 -12.84 2.46 19.26
CA VAL A 214 -12.28 2.20 20.60
C VAL A 214 -11.08 3.10 20.89
N THR A 215 -10.18 3.28 19.92
CA THR A 215 -9.00 4.15 20.07
C THR A 215 -9.41 5.62 20.20
N PHE A 216 -10.42 6.07 19.44
CA PHE A 216 -10.91 7.45 19.48
C PHE A 216 -11.66 7.78 20.78
N SER A 217 -12.46 6.85 21.30
CA SER A 217 -13.15 7.03 22.59
C SER A 217 -12.16 7.09 23.76
N ILE A 218 -11.11 6.26 23.73
CA ILE A 218 -10.05 6.30 24.74
C ILE A 218 -9.21 7.59 24.60
N GLN A 219 -8.92 8.06 23.39
CA GLN A 219 -8.24 9.35 23.20
C GLN A 219 -9.02 10.51 23.81
N ARG A 220 -10.35 10.57 23.60
CA ARG A 220 -11.19 11.61 24.23
C ARG A 220 -11.17 11.51 25.76
N SER A 221 -11.22 10.30 26.31
CA SER A 221 -11.20 10.09 27.75
C SER A 221 -9.83 10.40 28.39
N CYS A 222 -8.72 10.09 27.71
CA CYS A 222 -7.37 10.40 28.16
C CYS A 222 -7.01 11.88 27.95
N GLY A 223 -7.44 12.49 26.84
CA GLY A 223 -7.21 13.90 26.54
C GLY A 223 -7.93 14.86 27.49
N GLN A 224 -9.05 14.43 28.09
CA GLN A 224 -9.73 15.18 29.16
C GLN A 224 -9.00 15.17 30.50
N GLN A 225 -8.02 14.30 30.71
CA GLN A 225 -7.21 14.25 31.95
C GLN A 225 -5.90 15.05 31.85
N ALA A 226 -5.60 15.64 30.68
CA ALA A 226 -4.38 16.40 30.43
C ALA A 226 -4.54 17.92 30.61
N HIS A 227 -5.65 18.37 31.21
CA HIS A 227 -5.89 19.74 31.66
C HIS A 227 -6.13 19.78 33.17
#